data_AF-A0A161ZF77-F1
#
_entry.id   AF-A0A161ZF77-F1
#
_cell.length_a   1.000
_cell.length_b   1.000
_cell.length_c   1.000
_cell.angle_alpha   90.00
_cell.angle_beta   90.00
_cell.angle_gamma   90.00
#
_symmetry.space_group_name_H-M   'P 1'
#
loop_
_entity.id
_entity.type
_entity.pdbx_description
1 polymer ?
#
loop_
_entity_poly.entity_id
_entity_poly.type
_entity_poly.pdbx_seq_one_letter_code
_entity_poly.pdbx_strand_id
1 'polypeptide(L)'
;MTTKIETAALASVCQVQKLFIHEYELNGVRRQLPVVTEYALTYQDDHKSKKNTEFYRARAYRLDGDQSTDFHRYDNTICVTICHKSQSVMFGPTGVIKMNPRGAGIGPALMANVIEWLQRQPGTASYAVMTGMLDSNNAKTDDERLQRNKFYMAFGFTLSSMTDAEGLDVVGGHFTAPSVGLLSVPERYQSRMKPWGAFDTEVGKERSEAAQVREAAAENVKTLQQAREWYEAGIFRRPKWPL
;
A
#
# COMPACT_ATOMS: atom_id res chain seq x y z
N MET A 1 3.18 -18.22 23.95
CA MET A 1 2.71 -19.13 22.89
C MET A 1 1.26 -18.87 22.48
N THR A 2 0.43 -18.24 23.32
CA THR A 2 -1.00 -17.92 23.09
C THR A 2 -1.28 -16.92 21.95
N THR A 3 -0.42 -15.93 21.73
CA THR A 3 -0.67 -14.84 20.77
C THR A 3 -0.71 -15.28 19.30
N LYS A 4 0.12 -16.24 18.87
CA LYS A 4 0.15 -16.69 17.48
C LYS A 4 -1.14 -17.42 17.06
N ILE A 5 -1.68 -18.25 17.94
CA ILE A 5 -2.93 -18.99 17.71
C ILE A 5 -4.11 -18.02 17.66
N GLU A 6 -4.13 -17.05 18.57
CA GLU A 6 -5.13 -15.98 18.58
C GLU A 6 -5.07 -15.09 17.33
N THR A 7 -3.88 -14.73 16.84
CA THR A 7 -3.72 -13.99 15.58
C THR A 7 -4.28 -14.76 14.39
N ALA A 8 -4.04 -16.08 14.30
CA ALA A 8 -4.54 -16.89 13.19
C ALA A 8 -6.07 -17.00 13.20
N ALA A 9 -6.68 -17.18 14.37
CA ALA A 9 -8.12 -17.18 14.53
C ALA A 9 -8.72 -15.81 14.15
N LEU A 10 -8.16 -14.71 14.67
CA LEU A 10 -8.62 -13.36 14.36
C LEU A 10 -8.53 -13.01 12.88
N ALA A 11 -7.47 -13.46 12.21
CA ALA A 11 -7.28 -13.25 10.77
C ALA A 11 -8.34 -13.96 9.90
N SER A 12 -9.06 -14.95 10.44
CA SER A 12 -10.15 -15.65 9.74
C SER A 12 -11.52 -14.97 9.89
N VAL A 13 -11.69 -14.13 10.92
CA VAL A 13 -12.96 -13.44 11.24
C VAL A 13 -12.89 -11.93 10.99
N CYS A 14 -11.79 -11.44 10.42
CA CYS A 14 -11.62 -10.02 10.15
C CYS A 14 -12.56 -9.51 9.06
N GLN A 15 -13.07 -8.30 9.24
CA GLN A 15 -14.00 -7.66 8.31
C GLN A 15 -13.30 -6.53 7.56
N VAL A 16 -13.57 -6.42 6.26
CA VAL A 16 -13.12 -5.29 5.44
C VAL A 16 -13.71 -3.99 5.99
N GLN A 17 -12.85 -3.02 6.24
CA GLN A 17 -13.21 -1.70 6.78
C GLN A 17 -13.20 -0.61 5.71
N LYS A 18 -12.12 -0.56 4.91
CA LYS A 18 -11.87 0.52 3.96
C LYS A 18 -11.18 -0.02 2.71
N LEU A 19 -11.46 0.64 1.59
CA LEU A 19 -10.81 0.42 0.30
C LEU A 19 -9.96 1.65 -0.05
N PHE A 20 -8.74 1.39 -0.49
CA PHE A 20 -7.77 2.37 -0.94
C PHE A 20 -7.22 1.98 -2.32
N ILE A 21 -6.57 2.94 -2.96
CA ILE A 21 -5.78 2.75 -4.17
C ILE A 21 -4.34 3.16 -3.88
N HIS A 22 -3.42 2.24 -4.19
CA HIS A 22 -2.00 2.52 -4.23
C HIS A 22 -1.58 2.74 -5.68
N GLU A 23 -1.09 3.93 -5.99
CA GLU A 23 -0.59 4.27 -7.31
C GLU A 23 0.93 4.13 -7.34
N TYR A 24 1.44 3.52 -8.41
CA TYR A 24 2.86 3.34 -8.63
C TYR A 24 3.19 3.44 -10.10
N GLU A 25 4.44 3.71 -10.42
CA GLU A 25 4.94 3.72 -11.79
C GLU A 25 5.83 2.50 -12.01
N LEU A 26 5.63 1.81 -13.13
CA LEU A 26 6.49 0.71 -13.55
C LEU A 26 6.76 0.87 -15.05
N ASN A 27 8.03 1.00 -15.41
CA ASN A 27 8.48 1.20 -16.79
C ASN A 27 7.81 2.41 -17.48
N GLY A 28 7.67 3.54 -16.79
CA GLY A 28 7.03 4.74 -17.33
C GLY A 28 5.50 4.68 -17.38
N VAL A 29 4.89 3.59 -16.91
CA VAL A 29 3.43 3.40 -16.94
C VAL A 29 2.87 3.54 -15.53
N ARG A 30 1.94 4.48 -15.35
CA ARG A 30 1.13 4.61 -14.12
C ARG A 30 0.25 3.37 -13.97
N ARG A 31 0.32 2.74 -12.80
CA ARG A 31 -0.43 1.54 -12.42
C ARG A 31 -1.10 1.78 -11.08
N GLN A 32 -2.16 1.02 -10.84
CA GLN A 32 -3.01 1.13 -9.65
C GLN A 32 -3.20 -0.25 -9.03
N LEU A 33 -3.12 -0.31 -7.71
CA LEU A 33 -3.37 -1.51 -6.92
C LEU A 33 -4.45 -1.22 -5.88
N PRO A 34 -5.57 -1.97 -5.90
CA PRO A 34 -6.52 -1.97 -4.81
C PRO A 34 -5.84 -2.42 -3.51
N VAL A 35 -6.14 -1.72 -2.42
CA VAL A 35 -5.71 -2.09 -1.07
C VAL A 35 -6.92 -2.09 -0.15
N VAL A 36 -7.11 -3.17 0.60
CA VAL A 36 -8.12 -3.25 1.64
C VAL A 36 -7.47 -3.19 3.01
N THR A 37 -8.17 -2.57 3.95
CA THR A 37 -7.84 -2.68 5.37
C THR A 37 -8.92 -3.47 6.09
N GLU A 38 -8.52 -4.37 6.97
CA GLU A 38 -9.41 -5.30 7.67
C GLU A 38 -9.18 -5.21 9.18
N TYR A 39 -10.23 -5.46 9.96
CA TYR A 39 -10.20 -5.34 11.41
C TYR A 39 -10.97 -6.47 12.10
N ALA A 40 -10.47 -6.90 13.25
CA ALA A 40 -11.18 -7.77 14.20
C ALA A 40 -10.86 -7.37 15.65
N LEU A 41 -11.79 -7.60 16.56
CA LEU A 41 -11.65 -7.30 17.98
C LEU A 41 -12.32 -8.39 18.83
N THR A 42 -11.62 -8.83 19.88
CA THR A 42 -12.17 -9.68 20.94
C THR A 42 -12.24 -8.92 22.26
N TYR A 43 -13.13 -9.36 23.13
CA TYR A 43 -13.33 -8.80 24.47
C TYR A 43 -12.94 -9.83 25.53
N GLN A 44 -12.55 -9.36 26.73
CA GLN A 44 -12.17 -10.25 27.84
C GLN A 44 -13.39 -10.96 28.47
N ASP A 45 -14.55 -10.30 28.45
CA ASP A 45 -15.78 -10.77 29.07
C ASP A 45 -16.94 -10.71 28.08
N ASP A 46 -17.97 -11.55 28.28
CA ASP A 46 -19.21 -11.59 27.47
C ASP A 46 -19.94 -10.24 27.43
N HIS A 47 -19.73 -9.40 28.44
CA HIS A 47 -20.30 -8.05 28.54
C HIS A 47 -19.55 -6.96 27.74
N LYS A 48 -18.51 -7.33 26.96
CA LYS A 48 -17.81 -6.44 26.01
C LYS A 48 -17.23 -5.14 26.59
N SER A 49 -17.00 -5.07 27.90
CA SER A 49 -16.56 -3.84 28.57
C SER A 49 -15.05 -3.56 28.41
N LYS A 50 -14.24 -4.60 28.21
CA LYS A 50 -12.77 -4.49 28.07
C LYS A 50 -12.28 -5.22 26.83
N LYS A 51 -11.60 -4.49 25.95
CA LYS A 51 -10.90 -5.05 24.79
C LYS A 51 -9.83 -6.04 25.26
N ASN A 52 -9.76 -7.21 24.63
CA ASN A 52 -8.72 -8.19 24.88
C ASN A 52 -7.64 -8.12 23.81
N THR A 53 -8.03 -8.41 22.57
CA THR A 53 -7.10 -8.49 21.44
C THR A 53 -7.70 -7.79 20.23
N GLU A 54 -6.92 -6.91 19.60
CA GLU A 54 -7.25 -6.27 18.33
C GLU A 54 -6.37 -6.83 17.21
N PHE A 55 -6.93 -6.97 16.02
CA PHE A 55 -6.21 -7.35 14.82
C PHE A 55 -6.53 -6.35 13.72
N TYR A 56 -5.48 -5.83 13.08
CA TYR A 56 -5.61 -4.96 11.93
C TYR A 56 -4.68 -5.43 10.82
N ARG A 57 -5.17 -5.41 9.58
CA ARG A 57 -4.41 -5.86 8.41
C ARG A 57 -4.62 -4.90 7.25
N ALA A 58 -3.53 -4.50 6.62
CA ALA A 58 -3.53 -3.82 5.33
C ALA A 58 -3.02 -4.79 4.27
N ARG A 59 -3.77 -4.93 3.17
CA ARG A 59 -3.49 -5.93 2.14
C ARG A 59 -3.76 -5.40 0.75
N ALA A 60 -2.75 -5.43 -0.11
CA ALA A 60 -2.89 -5.06 -1.51
C ALA A 60 -3.27 -6.27 -2.37
N TYR A 61 -3.97 -5.97 -3.46
CA TYR A 61 -4.29 -6.93 -4.49
C TYR A 61 -3.00 -7.48 -5.13
N ARG A 62 -2.98 -8.75 -5.52
CA ARG A 62 -1.83 -9.35 -6.19
C ARG A 62 -2.04 -9.35 -7.70
N LEU A 63 -1.06 -8.87 -8.45
CA LEU A 63 -1.03 -8.95 -9.92
C LEU A 63 -0.02 -10.04 -10.30
N ASP A 64 -0.44 -11.30 -10.31
CA ASP A 64 0.39 -12.37 -10.87
C ASP A 64 0.06 -12.55 -12.35
N GLY A 65 1.10 -12.71 -13.17
CA GLY A 65 1.06 -12.74 -14.64
C GLY A 65 0.21 -13.84 -15.29
N ASP A 66 -0.53 -14.62 -14.49
CA ASP A 66 -1.49 -15.61 -14.96
C ASP A 66 -2.74 -15.58 -14.05
N GLN A 67 -3.63 -14.62 -14.33
CA GLN A 67 -5.04 -14.53 -13.89
C GLN A 67 -5.39 -14.82 -12.41
N SER A 68 -4.48 -14.66 -11.45
CA SER A 68 -4.82 -14.73 -10.02
C SER A 68 -5.40 -13.39 -9.57
N THR A 69 -6.73 -13.35 -9.42
CA THR A 69 -7.55 -12.18 -9.09
C THR A 69 -7.95 -12.11 -7.62
N ASP A 70 -7.01 -12.19 -6.67
CA ASP A 70 -7.37 -12.17 -5.25
C ASP A 70 -6.48 -11.33 -4.34
N PHE A 71 -7.04 -11.02 -3.18
CA PHE A 71 -6.25 -10.61 -2.03
C PHE A 71 -5.71 -11.89 -1.40
N HIS A 72 -4.47 -12.26 -1.71
CA HIS A 72 -3.82 -13.43 -1.11
C HIS A 72 -3.64 -13.23 0.40
N ARG A 73 -3.79 -14.27 1.22
CA ARG A 73 -3.79 -14.13 2.70
C ARG A 73 -2.46 -13.63 3.27
N TYR A 74 -1.35 -13.95 2.62
CA TYR A 74 0.00 -13.73 3.16
C TYR A 74 0.91 -12.88 2.26
N ASP A 75 0.51 -12.67 1.00
CA ASP A 75 1.30 -11.84 0.07
C ASP A 75 0.71 -10.44 0.07
N ASN A 76 1.54 -9.44 -0.24
CA ASN A 76 1.13 -8.04 -0.27
C ASN A 76 0.41 -7.62 1.01
N THR A 77 0.86 -8.11 2.16
CA THR A 77 0.13 -8.03 3.41
C THR A 77 1.05 -7.59 4.53
N ILE A 78 0.57 -6.66 5.36
CA ILE A 78 1.15 -6.34 6.65
C ILE A 78 0.00 -6.28 7.66
N CYS A 79 0.20 -6.90 8.82
CA CYS A 79 -0.79 -6.91 9.88
C CYS A 79 -0.16 -6.63 11.24
N VAL A 80 -1.02 -6.30 12.19
CA VAL A 80 -0.65 -6.06 13.58
C VAL A 80 -1.69 -6.71 14.49
N THR A 81 -1.22 -7.32 15.57
CA THR A 81 -2.06 -7.82 16.66
C THR A 81 -1.71 -7.05 17.93
N ILE A 82 -2.70 -6.44 18.56
CA ILE A 82 -2.57 -5.78 19.86
C ILE A 82 -3.12 -6.70 20.93
N CYS A 83 -2.36 -6.96 21.98
CA CYS A 83 -2.86 -7.61 23.19
C CYS A 83 -2.93 -6.57 24.31
N HIS A 84 -4.15 -6.18 24.69
CA HIS A 84 -4.36 -5.17 25.73
C HIS A 84 -4.04 -5.68 27.13
N LYS A 85 -4.13 -7.00 27.35
CA LYS A 85 -3.78 -7.63 28.63
C LYS A 85 -2.29 -7.49 28.95
N SER A 86 -1.43 -7.74 27.98
CA SER A 86 0.03 -7.64 28.13
C SER A 86 0.60 -6.30 27.66
N GLN A 87 -0.24 -5.38 27.20
CA GLN A 87 0.15 -4.09 26.61
C GLN A 87 1.26 -4.25 25.57
N SER A 88 1.07 -5.21 24.66
CA SER A 88 2.06 -5.55 23.65
C SER A 88 1.47 -5.61 22.26
N VAL A 89 2.32 -5.39 21.27
CA VAL A 89 1.96 -5.35 19.86
C VAL A 89 2.87 -6.25 19.05
N MET A 90 2.30 -7.11 18.22
CA MET A 90 3.04 -8.01 17.33
C MET A 90 2.76 -7.65 15.89
N PHE A 91 3.80 -7.37 15.12
CA PHE A 91 3.72 -7.19 13.67
C PHE A 91 3.76 -8.53 12.95
N GLY A 92 3.05 -8.61 11.82
CA GLY A 92 3.01 -9.77 10.95
C GLY A 92 2.87 -9.40 9.47
N PRO A 93 2.75 -10.40 8.57
CA PRO A 93 2.66 -11.84 8.86
C PRO A 93 3.91 -12.39 9.57
N THR A 94 3.73 -13.41 10.41
CA THR A 94 4.87 -14.08 11.06
C THR A 94 5.70 -14.80 10.00
N GLY A 95 6.93 -14.34 9.76
CA GLY A 95 7.79 -14.84 8.68
C GLY A 95 8.06 -13.77 7.63
N VAL A 96 7.84 -14.10 6.36
CA VAL A 96 8.26 -13.28 5.21
C VAL A 96 7.23 -12.24 4.84
N ILE A 97 7.65 -10.98 4.75
CA ILE A 97 6.89 -9.95 4.04
C ILE A 97 7.17 -10.09 2.54
N LYS A 98 6.21 -10.66 1.80
CA LYS A 98 6.30 -10.82 0.34
C LYS A 98 5.53 -9.71 -0.35
N MET A 99 6.18 -8.99 -1.26
CA MET A 99 5.61 -7.85 -1.98
C MET A 99 5.80 -8.01 -3.48
N ASN A 100 4.71 -7.96 -4.24
CA ASN A 100 4.67 -8.06 -5.70
C ASN A 100 3.70 -7.02 -6.29
N PRO A 101 4.07 -6.33 -7.38
CA PRO A 101 5.38 -6.37 -8.04
C PRO A 101 6.49 -5.71 -7.20
N ARG A 102 7.72 -6.21 -7.35
CA ARG A 102 8.91 -5.60 -6.74
C ARG A 102 9.07 -4.16 -7.25
N GLY A 103 9.57 -3.26 -6.39
CA GLY A 103 9.80 -1.86 -6.75
C GLY A 103 8.56 -0.96 -6.74
N ALA A 104 7.35 -1.51 -6.65
CA ALA A 104 6.12 -0.71 -6.59
C ALA A 104 5.96 0.12 -5.30
N GLY A 105 6.75 -0.17 -4.26
CA GLY A 105 6.67 0.56 -2.99
C GLY A 105 5.44 0.21 -2.13
N ILE A 106 4.81 -0.95 -2.41
CA ILE A 106 3.65 -1.48 -1.68
C ILE A 106 4.00 -1.75 -0.22
N GLY A 107 5.12 -2.42 0.05
CA GLY A 107 5.55 -2.76 1.40
C GLY A 107 5.60 -1.55 2.33
N PRO A 108 6.35 -0.48 1.97
CA PRO A 108 6.36 0.76 2.73
C PRO A 108 4.98 1.40 2.90
N ALA A 109 4.13 1.38 1.86
CA ALA A 109 2.79 1.96 1.93
C ALA A 109 1.88 1.20 2.93
N LEU A 110 1.93 -0.13 2.92
CA LEU A 110 1.18 -0.97 3.85
C LEU A 110 1.71 -0.83 5.29
N MET A 111 3.03 -0.75 5.47
CA MET A 111 3.65 -0.60 6.79
C MET A 111 3.30 0.75 7.40
N ALA A 112 3.42 1.83 6.61
CA ALA A 112 3.00 3.18 7.00
C ALA A 112 1.55 3.18 7.49
N ASN A 113 0.64 2.57 6.74
CA ASN A 113 -0.77 2.52 7.10
C ASN A 113 -1.05 1.76 8.40
N VAL A 114 -0.39 0.62 8.61
CA VAL A 114 -0.53 -0.16 9.84
C VAL A 114 0.01 0.62 11.04
N ILE A 115 1.18 1.26 10.91
CA ILE A 115 1.77 2.08 11.98
C ILE A 115 0.90 3.29 12.29
N GLU A 116 0.45 4.02 11.27
CA GLU A 116 -0.43 5.16 11.48
C GLU A 116 -1.78 4.76 12.10
N TRP A 117 -2.34 3.62 11.70
CA TRP A 117 -3.56 3.09 12.33
C TRP A 117 -3.32 2.77 13.81
N LEU A 118 -2.19 2.13 14.10
CA LEU A 118 -1.78 1.73 15.44
C LEU A 118 -1.55 2.96 16.34
N GLN A 119 -0.84 3.97 15.85
CA GLN A 119 -0.56 5.22 16.58
C GLN A 119 -1.82 6.05 16.88
N ARG A 120 -2.89 5.89 16.10
CA ARG A 120 -4.20 6.50 16.36
C ARG A 120 -5.01 5.77 17.44
N GLN A 121 -4.61 4.56 17.85
CA GLN A 121 -5.34 3.81 18.88
C GLN A 121 -5.09 4.39 20.27
N PRO A 122 -6.14 4.79 21.02
CA PRO A 122 -5.98 5.39 22.34
C PRO A 122 -5.22 4.48 23.32
N GLY A 123 -4.24 5.05 24.02
CA GLY A 123 -3.50 4.36 25.08
C GLY A 123 -2.50 3.29 24.59
N THR A 124 -2.30 3.14 23.28
CA THR A 124 -1.37 2.12 22.73
C THR A 124 0.06 2.63 22.54
N ALA A 125 0.31 3.94 22.62
CA ALA A 125 1.63 4.53 22.38
C ALA A 125 2.75 3.96 23.28
N SER A 126 2.41 3.56 24.51
CA SER A 126 3.35 2.95 25.46
C SER A 126 3.46 1.43 25.33
N TYR A 127 2.67 0.78 24.46
CA TYR A 127 2.69 -0.67 24.34
C TYR A 127 4.01 -1.14 23.74
N ALA A 128 4.55 -2.22 24.28
CA ALA A 128 5.82 -2.78 23.83
C ALA A 128 5.65 -3.48 22.48
N VAL A 129 6.56 -3.24 21.53
CA VAL A 129 6.56 -3.97 20.27
C VAL A 129 7.29 -5.30 20.46
N MET A 130 6.55 -6.39 20.35
CA MET A 130 7.09 -7.74 20.45
C MET A 130 8.12 -7.99 19.36
N THR A 131 9.20 -8.66 19.75
CA THR A 131 10.27 -9.09 18.87
C THR A 131 9.73 -9.98 17.75
N GLY A 132 9.97 -9.59 16.49
CA GLY A 132 9.67 -10.38 15.31
C GLY A 132 10.93 -11.03 14.73
N MET A 133 10.78 -12.14 14.02
CA MET A 133 11.89 -12.85 13.38
C MET A 133 12.20 -12.26 12.01
N LEU A 134 13.48 -12.09 11.70
CA LEU A 134 13.98 -11.86 10.34
C LEU A 134 14.34 -13.21 9.73
N ASP A 135 13.52 -13.69 8.80
CA ASP A 135 13.77 -14.94 8.11
C ASP A 135 14.94 -14.79 7.11
N SER A 136 15.97 -15.62 7.29
CA SER A 136 17.18 -15.66 6.46
C SER A 136 16.90 -16.15 5.03
N ASN A 137 15.81 -16.90 4.80
CA ASN A 137 15.47 -17.41 3.47
C ASN A 137 15.03 -16.33 2.48
N ASN A 138 14.77 -15.10 2.93
CA ASN A 138 14.27 -13.99 2.08
C ASN A 138 15.31 -12.90 1.84
N ALA A 139 16.51 -13.13 2.35
CA ALA A 139 17.67 -12.27 2.23
C ALA A 139 18.84 -13.14 1.78
N LYS A 140 18.61 -13.93 0.71
CA LYS A 140 19.59 -14.90 0.19
C LYS A 140 20.80 -14.19 -0.41
N THR A 141 20.56 -13.00 -0.95
CA THR A 141 21.59 -12.10 -1.49
C THR A 141 21.82 -10.93 -0.54
N ASP A 142 23.02 -10.36 -0.60
CA ASP A 142 23.38 -9.18 0.21
C ASP A 142 22.48 -7.98 -0.10
N ASP A 143 22.08 -7.80 -1.37
CA ASP A 143 21.15 -6.73 -1.78
C ASP A 143 19.74 -6.92 -1.20
N GLU A 144 19.20 -8.14 -1.26
CA GLU A 144 17.89 -8.44 -0.65
C GLU A 144 17.93 -8.26 0.87
N ARG A 145 19.04 -8.65 1.52
CA ARG A 145 19.28 -8.41 2.95
C ARG A 145 19.28 -6.91 3.25
N LEU A 146 20.07 -6.14 2.50
CA LEU A 146 20.20 -4.71 2.67
C LEU A 146 18.85 -4.02 2.49
N GLN A 147 18.06 -4.42 1.48
CA GLN A 147 16.73 -3.89 1.24
C GLN A 147 15.76 -4.20 2.37
N ARG A 148 15.73 -5.45 2.87
CA ARG A 148 14.92 -5.85 4.04
C ARG A 148 15.29 -5.04 5.28
N ASN A 149 16.58 -4.91 5.56
CA ASN A 149 17.04 -4.22 6.76
C ASN A 149 16.75 -2.72 6.69
N LYS A 150 17.01 -2.08 5.54
CA LYS A 150 16.61 -0.69 5.26
C LYS A 150 15.10 -0.48 5.42
N PHE A 151 14.30 -1.46 4.98
CA PHE A 151 12.85 -1.38 5.11
C PHE A 151 12.41 -1.28 6.58
N TYR A 152 12.83 -2.20 7.46
CA TYR A 152 12.45 -2.14 8.86
C TYR A 152 13.02 -0.91 9.58
N MET A 153 14.31 -0.60 9.38
CA MET A 153 14.93 0.55 10.03
C MET A 153 14.29 1.88 9.64
N ALA A 154 13.79 2.00 8.41
CA ALA A 154 13.06 3.20 7.97
C ALA A 154 11.79 3.49 8.80
N PHE A 155 11.24 2.48 9.50
CA PHE A 155 10.06 2.63 10.34
C PHE A 155 10.37 2.70 11.85
N GLY A 156 11.64 2.85 12.22
CA GLY A 156 12.09 2.96 13.62
C GLY A 156 12.33 1.62 14.31
N PHE A 157 12.33 0.51 13.57
CA PHE A 157 12.72 -0.79 14.14
C PHE A 157 14.23 -0.90 14.29
N THR A 158 14.66 -1.47 15.42
CA THR A 158 16.04 -1.90 15.65
C THR A 158 16.19 -3.36 15.22
N LEU A 159 17.31 -3.68 14.56
CA LEU A 159 17.62 -5.03 14.09
C LEU A 159 18.81 -5.57 14.86
N SER A 160 18.70 -6.79 15.35
CA SER A 160 19.78 -7.48 16.06
C SER A 160 19.83 -8.96 15.71
N SER A 161 21.03 -9.53 15.73
CA SER A 161 21.27 -10.95 15.50
C SER A 161 21.66 -11.68 16.80
N MET A 162 21.75 -13.01 16.75
CA MET A 162 22.31 -13.80 17.85
C MET A 162 23.85 -13.71 17.95
N THR A 163 24.49 -13.11 16.95
CA THR A 163 25.96 -13.01 16.82
C THR A 163 26.41 -11.55 16.94
N ASP A 164 25.69 -10.74 17.72
CA ASP A 164 25.97 -9.33 18.01
C ASP A 164 26.04 -8.37 16.80
N ALA A 165 25.71 -8.82 15.59
CA ALA A 165 25.49 -7.92 14.45
C ALA A 165 24.21 -7.11 14.65
N GLU A 166 24.26 -5.82 14.32
CA GLU A 166 23.15 -4.87 14.44
C GLU A 166 22.91 -4.13 13.11
N GLY A 167 21.69 -3.60 12.96
CA GLY A 167 21.35 -2.73 11.83
C GLY A 167 21.42 -3.43 10.47
N LEU A 168 22.15 -2.85 9.51
CA LEU A 168 22.17 -3.30 8.12
C LEU A 168 22.91 -4.63 7.91
N ASP A 169 23.80 -5.01 8.82
CA ASP A 169 24.63 -6.20 8.70
C ASP A 169 23.93 -7.47 9.21
N VAL A 170 22.73 -7.34 9.79
CA VAL A 170 21.95 -8.47 10.31
C VAL A 170 21.52 -9.41 9.18
N VAL A 171 22.09 -10.62 9.15
CA VAL A 171 21.74 -11.68 8.20
C VAL A 171 20.43 -12.38 8.59
N GLY A 172 20.42 -12.97 9.77
CA GLY A 172 19.25 -13.51 10.45
C GLY A 172 19.21 -12.99 11.88
N GLY A 173 18.02 -12.91 12.45
CA GLY A 173 17.86 -12.33 13.78
C GLY A 173 16.46 -11.83 13.99
N HIS A 174 16.35 -10.66 14.60
CA HIS A 174 15.08 -10.10 15.01
C HIS A 174 14.96 -8.62 14.68
N PHE A 175 13.72 -8.17 14.58
CA PHE A 175 13.37 -6.76 14.62
C PHE A 175 12.53 -6.46 15.86
N THR A 176 12.73 -5.29 16.45
CA THR A 176 11.98 -4.84 17.63
C THR A 176 11.90 -3.32 17.69
N ALA A 177 11.03 -2.79 18.53
CA ALA A 177 11.01 -1.38 18.92
C ALA A 177 10.58 -1.29 20.40
N PRO A 178 11.08 -0.32 21.19
CA PRO A 178 10.74 -0.27 22.61
C PRO A 178 9.25 -0.02 22.85
N SER A 179 8.61 0.79 22.01
CA SER A 179 7.17 1.03 22.06
C SER A 179 6.60 1.48 20.71
N VAL A 180 5.27 1.42 20.58
CA VAL A 180 4.54 1.95 19.42
C VAL A 180 4.84 3.43 19.15
N GLY A 181 4.96 4.23 20.21
CA GLY A 181 5.23 5.67 20.10
C GLY A 181 6.60 6.01 19.52
N LEU A 182 7.54 5.06 19.50
CA LEU A 182 8.86 5.23 18.90
C LEU A 182 8.95 4.75 17.45
N LEU A 183 7.87 4.15 16.92
CA LEU A 183 7.78 3.88 15.49
C LEU A 183 7.61 5.19 14.73
N SER A 184 8.16 5.26 13.52
CA SER A 184 8.09 6.46 12.70
C SER A 184 7.61 6.12 11.30
N VAL A 185 6.78 6.97 10.70
CA VAL A 185 6.44 6.87 9.28
C VAL A 185 7.14 8.01 8.53
N PRO A 186 8.17 7.71 7.73
CA PRO A 186 8.84 8.71 6.90
C PRO A 186 7.85 9.46 6.01
N GLU A 187 8.05 10.77 5.86
CA GLU A 187 7.18 11.65 5.07
C GLU A 187 6.90 11.12 3.66
N ARG A 188 7.94 10.60 2.98
CA ARG A 188 7.84 9.97 1.64
C ARG A 188 6.89 8.77 1.56
N TYR A 189 6.52 8.17 2.69
CA TYR A 189 5.59 7.04 2.78
C TYR A 189 4.21 7.42 3.32
N GLN A 190 4.06 8.64 3.86
CA GLN A 190 2.77 9.16 4.27
C GLN A 190 1.88 9.33 3.05
N SER A 191 0.57 9.10 3.23
CA SER A 191 -0.45 9.31 2.18
C SER A 191 -0.22 8.54 0.86
N ARG A 192 0.60 7.48 0.86
CA ARG A 192 0.85 6.63 -0.32
C ARG A 192 -0.33 5.78 -0.77
N MET A 193 -1.43 5.82 -0.03
CA MET A 193 -2.67 5.13 -0.37
C MET A 193 -3.82 6.13 -0.29
N LYS A 194 -4.51 6.30 -1.42
CA LYS A 194 -5.65 7.21 -1.54
C LYS A 194 -6.93 6.45 -1.17
N PRO A 195 -7.81 6.99 -0.30
CA PRO A 195 -9.12 6.40 -0.09
C PRO A 195 -9.89 6.31 -1.42
N TRP A 196 -10.63 5.21 -1.64
CA TRP A 196 -11.35 4.98 -2.91
C TRP A 196 -12.26 6.15 -3.31
N GLY A 197 -13.03 6.72 -2.38
CA GLY A 197 -13.93 7.84 -2.70
C GLY A 197 -13.20 9.10 -3.19
N ALA A 198 -12.01 9.37 -2.67
CA ALA A 198 -11.18 10.49 -3.13
C ALA A 198 -10.63 10.21 -4.53
N PHE A 199 -10.16 8.97 -4.76
CA PHE A 199 -9.68 8.53 -6.06
C PHE A 199 -10.77 8.55 -7.14
N ASP A 200 -11.96 8.03 -6.86
CA ASP A 200 -13.08 7.99 -7.80
C ASP A 200 -13.51 9.41 -8.22
N THR A 201 -13.50 10.34 -7.27
CA THR A 201 -13.76 11.77 -7.55
C THR A 201 -12.69 12.38 -8.47
N GLU A 202 -11.40 12.07 -8.25
CA GLU A 202 -10.28 12.54 -9.08
C GLU A 202 -10.40 12.01 -10.51
N VAL A 203 -10.62 10.70 -10.67
CA VAL A 203 -10.81 10.06 -11.98
C VAL A 203 -12.04 10.63 -12.70
N GLY A 204 -13.12 10.91 -11.98
CA GLY A 204 -14.30 11.56 -12.55
C GLY A 204 -14.00 12.93 -13.15
N LYS A 205 -13.17 13.74 -12.48
CA LYS A 205 -12.71 15.04 -12.98
C LYS A 205 -11.82 14.89 -14.21
N GLU A 206 -10.81 14.02 -14.14
CA GLU A 206 -9.90 13.74 -15.27
C GLU A 206 -10.68 13.32 -16.52
N ARG A 207 -11.69 12.45 -16.37
CA ARG A 207 -12.55 12.01 -17.48
C ARG A 207 -13.38 13.15 -18.08
N SER A 208 -13.91 14.03 -17.24
CA SER A 208 -14.68 15.20 -17.69
C SER A 208 -13.79 16.17 -18.48
N GLU A 209 -12.60 16.47 -17.97
CA GLU A 209 -11.63 17.33 -18.65
C GLU A 209 -11.17 16.73 -19.97
N ALA A 210 -10.87 15.43 -19.99
CA ALA A 210 -10.51 14.73 -21.23
C ALA A 210 -11.65 14.73 -22.27
N ALA A 211 -12.91 14.67 -21.84
CA ALA A 211 -14.06 14.79 -22.73
C ALA A 211 -14.16 16.18 -23.34
N GLN A 212 -13.97 17.24 -22.55
CA GLN A 212 -13.95 18.62 -23.03
C GLN A 212 -12.83 18.87 -24.05
N VAL A 213 -11.62 18.36 -23.77
CA VAL A 213 -10.48 18.46 -24.70
C VAL A 213 -10.77 17.74 -26.01
N ARG A 214 -11.38 16.55 -25.95
CA ARG A 214 -11.78 15.79 -27.15
C ARG A 214 -12.84 16.51 -27.96
N GLU A 215 -13.81 17.13 -27.31
CA GLU A 215 -14.86 17.90 -27.97
C GLU A 215 -14.29 19.14 -28.66
N ALA A 216 -13.44 19.91 -27.98
CA ALA A 216 -12.75 21.06 -28.57
C ALA A 216 -11.85 20.67 -29.75
N ALA A 217 -11.16 19.53 -29.67
CA ALA A 217 -10.37 19.01 -30.78
C ALA A 217 -11.24 18.61 -31.98
N ALA A 218 -12.40 17.98 -31.74
CA ALA A 218 -13.34 17.64 -32.80
C ALA A 218 -13.93 18.88 -33.48
N GLU A 219 -14.18 19.95 -32.72
CA GLU A 219 -14.61 21.24 -33.27
C GLU A 219 -13.51 21.86 -34.16
N ASN A 220 -12.27 21.88 -33.69
CA ASN A 220 -11.14 22.38 -34.48
C ASN A 220 -10.96 21.58 -35.80
N VAL A 221 -11.11 20.24 -35.75
CA VAL A 221 -11.08 19.40 -36.95
C VAL A 221 -12.19 19.78 -37.94
N LYS A 222 -13.42 20.06 -37.47
CA LYS A 222 -14.51 20.55 -38.33
C LYS A 222 -14.17 21.88 -38.98
N THR A 223 -13.60 22.83 -38.22
CA THR A 223 -13.16 24.13 -38.75
C THR A 223 -12.11 23.97 -39.84
N LEU A 224 -11.12 23.09 -39.64
CA LEU A 224 -10.09 22.80 -40.63
C LEU A 224 -10.66 22.13 -41.89
N GLN A 225 -11.66 21.24 -41.74
CA GLN A 225 -12.37 20.63 -42.87
C GLN A 225 -13.12 21.69 -43.70
N GLN A 226 -13.87 22.59 -43.05
CA GLN A 226 -14.57 23.68 -43.73
C GLN A 226 -13.60 24.63 -44.45
N ALA A 227 -12.48 24.99 -43.82
CA ALA A 227 -11.45 25.82 -44.43
C ALA A 227 -10.82 25.14 -45.66
N ARG A 228 -10.60 23.82 -45.59
CA ARG A 228 -10.12 23.02 -46.71
C ARG A 228 -11.13 23.00 -47.86
N GLU A 229 -12.40 22.74 -47.59
CA GLU A 229 -13.47 22.75 -48.60
C GLU A 229 -13.57 24.12 -49.29
N TRP A 230 -13.50 25.21 -48.52
CA TRP A 230 -13.48 26.57 -49.06
C TRP A 230 -12.26 26.82 -49.97
N TYR A 231 -11.07 26.38 -49.55
CA TYR A 231 -9.85 26.49 -50.34
C TYR A 231 -9.92 25.67 -51.64
N GLU A 232 -10.37 24.41 -51.57
CA GLU A 232 -10.56 23.55 -52.74
C GLU A 232 -11.60 24.16 -53.70
N ALA A 233 -12.72 24.67 -53.20
CA ALA A 233 -13.72 25.37 -54.01
C ALA A 233 -13.19 26.67 -54.66
N GLY A 234 -12.28 27.38 -53.97
CA GLY A 234 -11.65 28.60 -54.47
C GLY A 234 -10.63 28.36 -55.58
N ILE A 235 -9.90 27.24 -55.54
CA ILE A 235 -8.95 26.85 -56.61
C ILE A 235 -9.67 26.55 -57.93
N PHE A 236 -10.83 25.89 -57.88
CA PHE A 236 -11.63 25.59 -59.08
C PHE A 236 -12.44 26.78 -59.61
N ARG A 237 -12.46 27.92 -58.89
CA ARG A 237 -13.08 29.19 -59.31
C ARG A 237 -12.06 30.25 -59.74
N ARG A 238 -10.84 29.87 -60.16
CA ARG A 238 -10.00 30.83 -60.89
C ARG A 238 -10.61 31.11 -62.27
N PRO A 239 -10.92 32.37 -62.63
CA PRO A 239 -11.36 32.69 -63.99
C PRO A 239 -10.24 32.31 -64.96
N LYS A 240 -10.59 31.63 -66.06
CA LYS A 240 -9.68 31.41 -67.18
C LYS A 240 -9.13 32.78 -67.59
N TRP A 241 -7.84 33.00 -67.37
CA TRP A 241 -7.15 34.15 -67.92
C TRP A 241 -7.26 34.08 -69.45
N PRO A 242 -7.60 35.19 -70.13
CA PRO A 242 -7.65 35.18 -71.58
C PRO A 242 -6.22 34.98 -72.10
N LEU A 243 -6.05 33.98 -72.98
CA LEU A 243 -4.87 33.81 -73.83
C LEU A 243 -4.87 34.88 -74.91
#